data_AF-A0A0D1XQY3-F1
#
_entry.id   AF-A0A0D1XQY3-F1
#
_cell.length_a   1.000
_cell.length_b   1.000
_cell.length_c   1.000
_cell.angle_alpha   90.00
_cell.angle_beta   90.00
_cell.angle_gamma   90.00
#
_symmetry.space_group_name_H-M   'P 1'
#
loop_
_entity.id
_entity.type
_entity.pdbx_description
1 polymer ?
#
loop_
_entity_poly.entity_id
_entity_poly.type
_entity_poly.pdbx_seq_one_letter_code
_entity_poly.pdbx_strand_id
1 'polypeptide(L)'
;MVSTSLFAVLFALLLAYLLDACFCHRRHSQEPPYVRPRIPLVGHALGLALHGSRYYDIVRISPGQPEIFTLPIFSFRIYVLNSRHLFPVIIRNARTLSFRPFAQLASRVWCSVSEPFMQMHEEGHRWIEDLFRDTRNALAVGSHLDYQNLMAGESLKNFIDQLDEDVGIEGKKRFNIYKWIHHTITVAASDGVYGKNNPFRDPAVENDYWYVIWAQGIKKQTAKLPSAFLRKELAARERLFKAFEKYWTSDWSDAAEITKSRKRLYDRDEVALRDQAAHQASFNLALLGNTIPTSFWALYDIFTRPELLKAIRAEIETNALIKRAVNGCSTFELDVAALRNKCPLLLSSFQESQRTKSIHAMIREVISDTLIESSTTKMKYFLAQGQYVQMPSGPIHKDVNIWGPNAADFDPYRFTKGTSVLPKSELPNSYAFLPWGSPPHLCPARQFASTEVLLFIALMALRFEFLQAGGGAWKTLGVKTGELVTILPPTDEVLLDIGKREGFQGFWIVKMGESSQKVPLASG
;
A
#
# COMPACT_ATOMS: atom_id res chain seq x y z
N MET A 1 7.32 -32.08 45.86
CA MET A 1 8.05 -32.08 44.57
C MET A 1 7.64 -30.86 43.76
N VAL A 2 8.14 -29.67 44.14
CA VAL A 2 8.19 -28.54 43.22
C VAL A 2 9.36 -28.87 42.28
N SER A 3 9.03 -29.34 41.09
CA SER A 3 9.95 -30.16 40.28
C SER A 3 11.15 -29.35 39.79
N THR A 4 12.26 -30.03 39.55
CA THR A 4 13.48 -29.55 38.86
C THR A 4 13.18 -28.69 37.62
N SER A 5 12.03 -28.90 36.98
CA SER A 5 11.54 -28.09 35.87
C SER A 5 11.26 -26.62 36.26
N LEU A 6 10.75 -26.34 37.46
CA LEU A 6 10.52 -24.96 37.91
C LEU A 6 11.84 -24.22 38.11
N PHE A 7 12.84 -24.86 38.71
CA PHE A 7 14.17 -24.27 38.86
C PHE A 7 14.86 -24.03 37.51
N ALA A 8 14.73 -24.95 36.56
CA ALA A 8 15.25 -24.76 35.21
C ALA A 8 14.57 -23.57 34.49
N VAL A 9 13.25 -23.42 34.62
CA VAL A 9 12.51 -22.28 34.06
C VAL A 9 12.93 -20.97 34.72
N LEU A 10 13.03 -20.92 36.06
CA LEU A 10 13.45 -19.72 36.78
C LEU A 10 14.90 -19.32 36.43
N PHE A 11 15.82 -20.29 36.31
CA PHE A 11 17.19 -20.05 35.88
C PHE A 11 17.26 -19.53 34.44
N ALA A 12 16.51 -20.13 33.52
CA ALA A 12 16.45 -19.66 32.13
C ALA A 12 15.88 -18.24 32.03
N LEU A 13 14.85 -17.91 32.81
CA LEU A 13 14.30 -16.55 32.89
C LEU A 13 15.33 -15.57 33.46
N LEU A 14 16.00 -15.91 34.56
CA LEU A 14 17.06 -15.08 35.14
C LEU A 14 18.19 -14.84 34.14
N LEU A 15 18.65 -15.89 33.47
CA LEU A 15 19.69 -15.79 32.44
C LEU A 15 19.23 -14.92 31.27
N ALA A 16 17.98 -15.04 30.82
CA ALA A 16 17.42 -14.20 29.77
C ALA A 16 17.38 -12.72 30.18
N TYR A 17 16.98 -12.41 31.41
CA TYR A 17 17.00 -11.04 31.96
C TYR A 17 18.43 -10.50 32.11
N LEU A 18 19.38 -11.32 32.55
CA LEU A 18 20.79 -10.92 32.66
C LEU A 18 21.39 -10.64 31.27
N LEU A 19 21.15 -11.52 30.29
CA LEU A 19 21.58 -11.31 28.90
C LEU A 19 20.93 -10.06 28.30
N ASP A 20 19.63 -9.85 28.51
CA ASP A 20 18.91 -8.66 28.06
C ASP A 20 19.52 -7.40 28.68
N ALA A 21 19.86 -7.42 29.98
CA ALA A 21 20.56 -6.35 30.65
C ALA A 21 21.95 -6.10 30.05
N CYS A 22 22.72 -7.15 29.74
CA CYS A 22 24.03 -7.03 29.09
C CYS A 22 23.94 -6.41 27.69
N PHE A 23 22.98 -6.84 26.86
CA PHE A 23 22.74 -6.24 25.54
C PHE A 23 22.29 -4.78 25.66
N CYS A 24 21.46 -4.46 26.66
CA CYS A 24 21.03 -3.09 26.93
C CYS A 24 22.14 -2.19 27.49
N HIS A 25 23.17 -2.73 28.14
CA HIS A 25 24.28 -1.95 28.74
C HIS A 25 25.33 -1.53 27.70
N ARG A 26 25.53 -2.29 26.62
CA ARG A 26 26.44 -1.94 25.52
C ARG A 26 25.76 -0.97 24.55
N ARG A 27 25.63 0.30 24.95
CA ARG A 27 25.03 1.35 24.12
C ARG A 27 25.80 2.67 24.21
N HIS A 28 25.70 3.46 23.14
CA HIS A 28 26.13 4.84 23.19
C HIS A 28 25.22 5.63 24.15
N SER A 29 25.79 6.58 24.92
CA SER A 29 25.04 7.36 25.92
C SER A 29 23.91 8.21 25.31
N GLN A 30 24.02 8.52 24.01
CA GLN A 30 23.03 9.29 23.25
C GLN A 30 22.12 8.43 22.37
N GLU A 31 22.12 7.10 22.49
CA GLU A 31 21.13 6.28 21.78
C GLU A 31 19.70 6.60 22.26
N PRO A 32 18.68 6.54 21.37
CA PRO A 32 17.28 6.69 21.76
C PRO A 32 16.89 5.75 22.91
N PRO A 33 16.00 6.19 23.83
CA PRO A 33 15.55 5.39 24.97
C PRO A 33 15.03 4.01 24.56
N TYR A 34 15.40 2.98 25.30
CA TYR A 34 14.99 1.60 25.01
C TYR A 34 13.61 1.34 25.61
N VAL A 35 12.72 0.75 24.80
CA VAL A 35 11.51 0.15 25.31
C VAL A 35 11.81 -1.31 25.58
N ARG A 36 11.53 -1.79 26.79
CA ARG A 36 11.76 -3.20 27.15
C ARG A 36 10.63 -4.07 26.60
N PRO A 37 10.94 -5.27 26.07
CA PRO A 37 9.91 -6.21 25.68
C PRO A 37 9.27 -6.87 26.91
N ARG A 38 8.02 -7.36 26.77
CA ARG A 38 7.38 -8.17 27.82
C ARG A 38 8.09 -9.50 28.05
N ILE A 39 8.61 -10.10 26.98
CA ILE A 39 9.43 -11.31 27.01
C ILE A 39 10.86 -10.88 26.69
N PRO A 40 11.83 -10.98 27.62
CA PRO A 40 13.21 -10.57 27.39
C PRO A 40 13.81 -11.16 26.11
N LEU A 41 14.73 -10.42 25.46
CA LEU A 41 15.45 -10.79 24.23
C LEU A 41 14.59 -10.94 22.95
N VAL A 42 13.47 -11.67 23.01
CA VAL A 42 12.70 -12.10 21.84
C VAL A 42 11.34 -11.42 21.70
N GLY A 43 10.83 -10.76 22.75
CA GLY A 43 9.46 -10.26 22.76
C GLY A 43 9.15 -9.25 21.66
N HIS A 44 10.10 -8.37 21.29
CA HIS A 44 9.91 -7.48 20.14
C HIS A 44 9.92 -8.23 18.81
N ALA A 45 10.78 -9.23 18.63
CA ALA A 45 10.80 -10.06 17.43
C ALA A 45 9.49 -10.85 17.27
N LEU A 46 9.00 -11.45 18.35
CA LEU A 46 7.71 -12.16 18.37
C LEU A 46 6.55 -11.21 18.09
N GLY A 47 6.55 -10.03 18.72
CA GLY A 47 5.53 -9.01 18.48
C GLY A 47 5.46 -8.55 17.02
N LEU A 48 6.61 -8.29 16.41
CA LEU A 48 6.70 -7.95 14.98
C LEU A 48 6.29 -9.12 14.08
N ALA A 49 6.67 -10.35 14.43
CA ALA A 49 6.28 -11.54 13.66
C ALA A 49 4.75 -11.78 13.68
N LEU A 50 4.11 -11.56 14.83
CA LEU A 50 2.67 -11.78 15.02
C LEU A 50 1.81 -10.63 14.49
N HIS A 51 2.22 -9.38 14.73
CA HIS A 51 1.41 -8.20 14.46
C HIS A 51 1.91 -7.36 13.27
N GLY A 52 3.09 -7.65 12.72
CA GLY A 52 3.73 -6.80 11.71
C GLY A 52 3.95 -5.37 12.24
N SER A 53 3.82 -4.38 11.37
CA SER A 53 3.96 -2.96 11.76
C SER A 53 2.91 -2.47 12.74
N ARG A 54 1.78 -3.17 12.93
CA ARG A 54 0.82 -2.83 14.00
C ARG A 54 1.43 -2.99 15.39
N TYR A 55 2.52 -3.74 15.53
CA TYR A 55 3.23 -3.83 16.79
C TYR A 55 3.71 -2.47 17.29
N TYR A 56 4.03 -1.52 16.41
CA TYR A 56 4.39 -0.17 16.81
C TYR A 56 3.25 0.57 17.53
N ASP A 57 2.00 0.27 17.18
CA ASP A 57 0.84 0.80 17.90
C ASP A 57 0.69 0.17 19.30
N ILE A 58 1.09 -1.10 19.45
CA ILE A 58 1.01 -1.85 20.71
C ILE A 58 2.10 -1.41 21.68
N VAL A 59 3.31 -1.17 21.16
CA VAL A 59 4.48 -0.76 21.95
C VAL A 59 4.51 0.76 22.17
N ARG A 60 3.67 1.52 21.47
CA ARG A 60 3.44 2.94 21.79
C ARG A 60 2.96 3.03 23.25
N ILE A 61 3.81 3.56 24.11
CA ILE A 61 3.43 3.86 25.49
C ILE A 61 2.76 5.24 25.44
N SER A 62 1.78 5.42 26.33
CA SER A 62 0.94 6.59 26.60
C SER A 62 1.53 7.99 26.32
N PRO A 63 0.68 9.03 26.21
CA PRO A 63 1.11 10.43 26.04
C PRO A 63 2.29 10.82 26.95
N GLY A 64 3.31 11.48 26.38
CA GLY A 64 4.56 11.87 27.07
C GLY A 64 5.81 11.08 26.67
N GLN A 65 5.73 10.16 25.69
CA GLN A 65 6.88 9.42 25.19
C GLN A 65 7.91 10.28 24.42
N PRO A 66 9.19 9.83 24.36
CA PRO A 66 10.22 10.48 23.56
C PRO A 66 9.87 10.47 22.07
N GLU A 67 10.41 11.44 21.33
CA GLU A 67 10.18 11.59 19.89
C GLU A 67 10.69 10.39 19.07
N ILE A 68 11.62 9.62 19.64
CA ILE A 68 12.21 8.41 19.09
C ILE A 68 12.56 7.45 20.22
N PHE A 69 12.39 6.15 19.99
CA PHE A 69 12.75 5.10 20.94
C PHE A 69 13.36 3.89 20.23
N THR A 70 14.01 3.02 20.97
CA THR A 70 14.69 1.82 20.45
C THR A 70 13.94 0.56 20.84
N LEU A 71 13.69 -0.32 19.87
CA LEU A 71 13.29 -1.71 20.11
C LEU A 71 14.53 -2.61 19.96
N PRO A 72 15.10 -3.12 21.06
CA PRO A 72 16.21 -4.07 20.99
C PRO A 72 15.72 -5.48 20.64
N ILE A 73 16.43 -6.17 19.75
CA ILE A 73 16.25 -7.57 19.40
C ILE A 73 17.65 -8.20 19.37
N PHE A 74 18.08 -8.80 20.47
CA PHE A 74 19.49 -9.20 20.67
C PHE A 74 20.45 -8.00 20.44
N SER A 75 21.41 -8.12 19.50
CA SER A 75 22.31 -7.04 19.09
C SER A 75 21.71 -6.10 18.04
N PHE A 76 20.55 -6.44 17.48
CA PHE A 76 19.86 -5.66 16.47
C PHE A 76 18.96 -4.61 17.12
N ARG A 77 18.90 -3.42 16.53
CA ARG A 77 18.16 -2.27 17.04
C ARG A 77 17.26 -1.71 15.95
N ILE A 78 16.01 -1.48 16.32
CA ILE A 78 15.07 -0.72 15.49
C ILE A 78 14.78 0.60 16.20
N TYR A 79 15.26 1.70 15.64
CA TYR A 79 14.93 3.05 16.08
C TYR A 79 13.58 3.45 15.50
N VAL A 80 12.56 3.59 16.35
CA VAL A 80 11.19 3.89 15.95
C VAL A 80 10.89 5.35 16.22
N LEU A 81 10.53 6.09 15.18
CA LEU A 81 10.08 7.47 15.30
C LEU A 81 8.63 7.50 15.77
N ASN A 82 8.38 8.28 16.81
CA ASN A 82 7.05 8.53 17.37
C ASN A 82 6.58 9.97 17.13
N SER A 83 7.41 10.79 16.49
CA SER A 83 7.16 12.21 16.22
C SER A 83 7.41 12.52 14.75
N ARG A 84 6.45 13.22 14.12
CA ARG A 84 6.59 13.72 12.74
C ARG A 84 7.73 14.73 12.58
N HIS A 85 8.15 15.39 13.67
CA HIS A 85 9.17 16.45 13.65
C HIS A 85 10.58 15.94 13.33
N LEU A 86 10.83 14.63 13.44
CA LEU A 86 12.09 14.00 13.08
C LEU A 86 12.16 13.61 11.60
N PHE A 87 11.04 13.56 10.87
CA PHE A 87 11.01 13.15 9.46
C PHE A 87 11.93 14.00 8.57
N PRO A 88 11.87 15.36 8.61
CA PRO A 88 12.80 16.19 7.83
C PRO A 88 14.27 15.86 8.12
N VAL A 89 14.59 15.52 9.37
CA VAL A 89 15.96 15.22 9.80
C VAL A 89 16.42 13.90 9.19
N ILE A 90 15.58 12.86 9.21
CA ILE A 90 15.88 11.58 8.56
C ILE A 90 16.10 11.78 7.05
N ILE A 91 15.21 12.54 6.40
CA ILE A 91 15.28 12.81 4.97
C ILE A 91 16.55 13.57 4.58
N ARG A 92 16.93 14.60 5.35
CA ARG A 92 18.15 15.38 5.08
C ARG A 92 19.42 14.54 5.21
N ASN A 93 19.40 13.49 6.03
CA ASN A 93 20.52 12.57 6.22
C ASN A 93 20.46 11.35 5.28
N ALA A 94 19.88 11.47 4.08
CA ALA A 94 19.70 10.35 3.14
C ALA A 94 20.98 9.61 2.73
N ARG A 95 22.17 10.22 2.89
CA ARG A 95 23.47 9.56 2.63
C ARG A 95 23.80 8.51 3.69
N THR A 96 23.45 8.77 4.94
CA THR A 96 23.73 7.86 6.05
C THR A 96 22.50 7.07 6.49
N LEU A 97 21.29 7.51 6.12
CA LEU A 97 20.02 6.87 6.39
C LEU A 97 19.32 6.52 5.08
N SER A 98 19.58 5.32 4.54
CA SER A 98 19.25 4.96 3.16
C SER A 98 18.19 3.87 3.07
N PHE A 99 17.34 3.93 2.05
CA PHE A 99 16.42 2.85 1.67
C PHE A 99 17.05 1.86 0.69
N ARG A 100 18.20 2.20 0.08
CA ARG A 100 18.84 1.43 -0.99
C ARG A 100 19.13 -0.03 -0.61
N PRO A 101 19.67 -0.35 0.59
CA PRO A 101 19.93 -1.74 0.95
C PRO A 101 18.67 -2.61 0.97
N PHE A 102 17.55 -2.05 1.41
CA PHE A 102 16.27 -2.75 1.38
C PHE A 102 15.77 -2.99 -0.05
N ALA A 103 15.94 -2.01 -0.94
CA ALA A 103 15.63 -2.18 -2.36
C ALA A 103 16.51 -3.25 -3.02
N GLN A 104 17.80 -3.32 -2.68
CA GLN A 104 18.71 -4.36 -3.16
C GLN A 104 18.32 -5.75 -2.63
N LEU A 105 17.93 -5.86 -1.36
CA LEU A 105 17.39 -7.09 -0.79
C LEU A 105 16.14 -7.54 -1.54
N ALA A 106 15.22 -6.61 -1.84
CA ALA A 106 14.02 -6.88 -2.62
C ALA A 106 14.34 -7.40 -4.03
N SER A 107 15.27 -6.75 -4.75
CA SER A 107 15.71 -7.21 -6.07
C SER A 107 16.33 -8.62 -6.00
N ARG A 108 17.24 -8.84 -5.04
CA ARG A 108 17.96 -10.11 -4.93
C ARG A 108 17.06 -11.28 -4.52
N VAL A 109 16.14 -11.05 -3.58
CA VAL A 109 15.34 -12.14 -2.99
C VAL A 109 13.98 -12.27 -3.66
N TRP A 110 13.26 -11.17 -3.87
CA TRP A 110 11.88 -11.22 -4.36
C TRP A 110 11.84 -11.22 -5.88
N CYS A 111 12.62 -10.35 -6.53
CA CYS A 111 12.76 -10.39 -7.98
C CYS A 111 13.60 -11.60 -8.42
N SER A 112 14.51 -12.09 -7.58
CA SER A 112 15.36 -13.25 -7.88
C SER A 112 16.20 -13.04 -9.16
N VAL A 113 16.70 -11.83 -9.35
CA VAL A 113 17.50 -11.45 -10.50
C VAL A 113 18.94 -11.95 -10.41
N SER A 114 19.60 -12.06 -11.56
CA SER A 114 21.00 -12.49 -11.68
C SER A 114 21.98 -11.51 -11.02
N GLU A 115 23.18 -11.99 -10.68
CA GLU A 115 24.23 -11.13 -10.12
C GLU A 115 24.68 -10.02 -11.08
N PRO A 116 24.84 -10.26 -12.41
CA PRO A 116 25.10 -9.18 -13.36
C PRO A 116 24.07 -8.06 -13.30
N PHE A 117 22.79 -8.38 -13.18
CA PHE A 117 21.76 -7.35 -13.06
C PHE A 117 21.75 -6.68 -11.66
N MET A 118 22.11 -7.42 -10.61
CA MET A 118 22.31 -6.83 -9.27
C MET A 118 23.45 -5.82 -9.22
N GLN A 119 24.53 -6.02 -9.97
CA GLN A 119 25.64 -5.05 -10.05
C GLN A 119 25.16 -3.69 -10.60
N MET A 120 24.17 -3.69 -11.50
CA MET A 120 23.55 -2.45 -11.98
C MET A 120 22.78 -1.68 -10.89
N HIS A 121 22.47 -2.32 -9.76
CA HIS A 121 21.81 -1.71 -8.60
C HIS A 121 22.82 -1.17 -7.55
N GLU A 122 24.13 -1.36 -7.76
CA GLU A 122 25.18 -0.91 -6.84
C GLU A 122 25.51 0.58 -6.99
N GLU A 123 26.08 1.16 -5.93
CA GLU A 123 26.46 2.58 -5.95
C GLU A 123 27.45 2.88 -7.07
N GLY A 124 27.21 3.98 -7.80
CA GLY A 124 27.98 4.36 -8.98
C GLY A 124 27.31 3.99 -10.31
N HIS A 125 26.42 3.00 -10.32
CA HIS A 125 25.60 2.70 -11.50
C HIS A 125 24.28 3.50 -11.46
N ARG A 126 23.91 4.16 -12.58
CA ARG A 126 22.74 5.08 -12.63
C ARG A 126 21.39 4.41 -12.88
N TRP A 127 21.37 3.08 -12.97
CA TRP A 127 20.19 2.35 -13.44
C TRP A 127 18.97 2.54 -12.53
N ILE A 128 19.17 2.51 -11.20
CA ILE A 128 18.09 2.72 -10.23
C ILE A 128 17.55 4.15 -10.28
N GLU A 129 18.45 5.12 -10.39
CA GLU A 129 18.11 6.54 -10.51
C GLU A 129 17.32 6.80 -11.81
N ASP A 130 17.76 6.20 -12.92
CA ASP A 130 17.09 6.25 -14.21
C ASP A 130 15.70 5.59 -14.13
N LEU A 131 15.60 4.39 -13.55
CA LEU A 131 14.34 3.70 -13.34
C LEU A 131 13.34 4.55 -12.55
N PHE A 132 13.79 5.15 -11.44
CA PHE A 132 12.94 6.01 -10.62
C PHE A 132 12.55 7.31 -11.34
N ARG A 133 13.46 7.91 -12.11
CA ARG A 133 13.16 9.10 -12.92
C ARG A 133 12.11 8.76 -13.97
N ASP A 134 12.32 7.72 -14.75
CA ASP A 134 11.46 7.36 -15.87
C ASP A 134 10.08 6.90 -15.35
N THR A 135 10.03 6.17 -14.24
CA THR A 135 8.79 5.82 -13.54
C THR A 135 8.02 7.08 -13.09
N ARG A 136 8.70 8.07 -12.51
CA ARG A 136 8.06 9.34 -12.11
C ARG A 136 7.52 10.11 -13.31
N ASN A 137 8.26 10.12 -14.42
CA ASN A 137 7.85 10.83 -15.64
C ASN A 137 6.64 10.15 -16.30
N ALA A 138 6.63 8.82 -16.39
CA ALA A 138 5.54 8.05 -16.97
C ALA A 138 4.22 8.18 -16.19
N LEU A 139 4.30 8.36 -14.86
CA LEU A 139 3.15 8.50 -13.96
C LEU A 139 2.84 9.96 -13.58
N ALA A 140 3.59 10.92 -14.12
CA ALA A 140 3.31 12.33 -13.94
C ALA A 140 2.01 12.70 -14.68
N VAL A 141 1.33 13.72 -14.17
CA VAL A 141 0.16 14.31 -14.81
C VAL A 141 0.52 14.74 -16.23
N GLY A 142 -0.22 14.21 -17.21
CA GLY A 142 0.02 14.39 -18.64
C GLY A 142 -0.50 13.20 -19.45
N SER A 143 -0.22 13.21 -20.76
CA SER A 143 -0.78 12.26 -21.73
C SER A 143 -0.47 10.79 -21.43
N HIS A 144 0.70 10.50 -20.86
CA HIS A 144 1.06 9.13 -20.46
C HIS A 144 0.17 8.59 -19.34
N LEU A 145 -0.09 9.40 -18.32
CA LEU A 145 -1.00 9.05 -17.24
C LEU A 145 -2.46 8.99 -17.72
N ASP A 146 -2.85 9.87 -18.65
CA ASP A 146 -4.20 9.87 -19.23
C ASP A 146 -4.48 8.59 -20.01
N TYR A 147 -3.52 8.14 -20.83
CA TYR A 147 -3.61 6.86 -21.51
C TYR A 147 -3.77 5.70 -20.52
N GLN A 148 -2.94 5.66 -19.48
CA GLN A 148 -2.98 4.60 -18.48
C GLN A 148 -4.29 4.60 -17.67
N ASN A 149 -4.80 5.78 -17.29
CA ASN A 149 -6.11 5.92 -16.65
C ASN A 149 -7.24 5.44 -17.58
N LEU A 150 -7.20 5.79 -18.87
CA LEU A 150 -8.21 5.37 -19.85
C LEU A 150 -8.28 3.86 -19.99
N MET A 151 -7.14 3.21 -20.22
CA MET A 151 -7.10 1.76 -20.40
C MET A 151 -7.56 1.02 -19.13
N ALA A 152 -7.12 1.46 -17.95
CA ALA A 152 -7.56 0.87 -16.68
C ALA A 152 -9.05 1.12 -16.41
N GLY A 153 -9.54 2.33 -16.66
CA GLY A 153 -10.93 2.70 -16.40
C GLY A 153 -11.93 2.02 -17.33
N GLU A 154 -11.59 1.83 -18.61
CA GLU A 154 -12.41 1.04 -19.54
C GLU A 154 -12.46 -0.44 -19.12
N SER A 155 -11.32 -1.03 -18.76
CA SER A 155 -11.28 -2.40 -18.24
C SER A 155 -12.12 -2.55 -16.97
N LEU A 156 -11.96 -1.63 -16.02
CA LEU A 156 -12.73 -1.57 -14.78
C LEU A 156 -14.23 -1.46 -15.04
N LYS A 157 -14.64 -0.55 -15.94
CA LYS A 157 -16.04 -0.37 -16.34
C LYS A 157 -16.61 -1.69 -16.89
N ASN A 158 -15.88 -2.40 -17.74
CA ASN A 158 -16.35 -3.65 -18.34
C ASN A 158 -16.59 -4.75 -17.29
N PHE A 159 -15.73 -4.85 -16.26
CA PHE A 159 -15.99 -5.76 -15.13
C PHE A 159 -17.26 -5.39 -14.35
N ILE A 160 -17.52 -4.09 -14.20
CA ILE A 160 -18.71 -3.59 -13.49
C ILE A 160 -19.97 -3.79 -14.34
N ASP A 161 -19.88 -3.67 -15.66
CA ASP A 161 -20.97 -4.01 -16.59
C ASP A 161 -21.30 -5.50 -16.52
N GLN A 162 -20.29 -6.37 -16.52
CA GLN A 162 -20.51 -7.80 -16.33
C GLN A 162 -21.18 -8.11 -14.99
N LEU A 163 -20.77 -7.42 -13.91
CA LEU A 163 -21.42 -7.57 -12.61
C LEU A 163 -22.89 -7.11 -12.66
N ASP A 164 -23.19 -6.01 -13.36
CA ASP A 164 -24.57 -5.54 -13.54
C ASP A 164 -25.42 -6.55 -14.33
N GLU A 165 -24.88 -7.14 -15.39
CA GLU A 165 -25.56 -8.20 -16.15
C GLU A 165 -25.88 -9.40 -15.26
N ASP A 166 -24.88 -9.91 -14.54
CA ASP A 166 -25.03 -11.06 -13.64
C ASP A 166 -26.09 -10.81 -12.56
N VAL A 167 -26.06 -9.64 -11.91
CA VAL A 167 -27.05 -9.26 -10.89
C VAL A 167 -28.44 -9.10 -11.51
N GLY A 168 -28.53 -8.64 -12.76
CA GLY A 168 -29.80 -8.49 -13.48
C GLY A 168 -30.48 -9.83 -13.77
N ILE A 169 -29.70 -10.87 -14.05
CA ILE A 169 -30.20 -12.23 -14.30
C ILE A 169 -30.67 -12.88 -12.99
N GLU A 170 -29.90 -12.74 -11.91
CA GLU A 170 -30.16 -13.42 -10.64
C GLU A 170 -31.12 -12.64 -9.70
N GLY A 171 -31.37 -11.36 -9.99
CA GLY A 171 -32.09 -10.42 -9.13
C GLY A 171 -31.30 -9.96 -7.91
N LYS A 172 -30.62 -10.88 -7.21
CA LYS A 172 -29.63 -10.62 -6.16
C LYS A 172 -28.49 -11.63 -6.27
N LYS A 173 -27.26 -11.13 -6.30
CA LYS A 173 -26.06 -11.97 -6.36
C LYS A 173 -25.35 -11.98 -5.01
N ARG A 174 -25.13 -13.16 -4.45
CA ARG A 174 -24.28 -13.35 -3.27
C ARG A 174 -22.87 -13.72 -3.71
N PHE A 175 -21.88 -12.93 -3.36
CA PHE A 175 -20.48 -13.32 -3.60
C PHE A 175 -19.49 -12.67 -2.64
N ASN A 176 -18.27 -13.19 -2.65
CA ASN A 176 -17.15 -12.66 -1.89
C ASN A 176 -16.63 -11.38 -2.56
N ILE A 177 -17.06 -10.22 -2.05
CA ILE A 177 -16.75 -8.92 -2.66
C ILE A 177 -15.25 -8.66 -2.68
N TYR A 178 -14.51 -9.08 -1.65
CA TYR A 178 -13.07 -8.85 -1.61
C TYR A 178 -12.35 -9.67 -2.69
N LYS A 179 -12.74 -10.94 -2.89
CA LYS A 179 -12.19 -11.79 -3.94
C LYS A 179 -12.47 -11.24 -5.34
N TRP A 180 -13.65 -10.67 -5.56
CA TRP A 180 -14.00 -10.05 -6.83
C TRP A 180 -13.22 -8.75 -7.06
N ILE A 181 -13.20 -7.82 -6.08
CA ILE A 181 -12.39 -6.58 -6.16
C ILE A 181 -10.93 -6.92 -6.44
N HIS A 182 -10.43 -7.95 -5.77
CA HIS A 182 -9.08 -8.43 -5.96
C HIS A 182 -8.80 -8.79 -7.43
N HIS A 183 -9.62 -9.63 -8.05
CA HIS A 183 -9.47 -9.98 -9.46
C HIS A 183 -9.68 -8.77 -10.39
N THR A 184 -10.77 -8.03 -10.20
CA THR A 184 -11.14 -6.87 -11.03
C THR A 184 -10.05 -5.80 -11.04
N ILE A 185 -9.53 -5.41 -9.87
CA ILE A 185 -8.47 -4.41 -9.78
C ILE A 185 -7.13 -4.98 -10.26
N THR A 186 -6.85 -6.28 -10.05
CA THR A 186 -5.66 -6.93 -10.63
C THR A 186 -5.64 -6.75 -12.13
N VAL A 187 -6.71 -7.14 -12.82
CA VAL A 187 -6.76 -7.09 -14.29
C VAL A 187 -6.89 -5.65 -14.79
N ALA A 188 -7.77 -4.83 -14.22
CA ALA A 188 -7.98 -3.46 -14.69
C ALA A 188 -6.72 -2.58 -14.55
N ALA A 189 -6.09 -2.58 -13.38
CA ALA A 189 -4.87 -1.79 -13.15
C ALA A 189 -3.73 -2.25 -14.07
N SER A 190 -3.61 -3.56 -14.28
CA SER A 190 -2.55 -4.14 -15.10
C SER A 190 -2.83 -4.02 -16.61
N ASP A 191 -4.09 -3.98 -17.06
CA ASP A 191 -4.44 -3.59 -18.44
C ASP A 191 -3.96 -2.15 -18.71
N GLY A 192 -4.11 -1.26 -17.73
CA GLY A 192 -3.57 0.10 -17.78
C GLY A 192 -2.05 0.16 -17.96
N VAL A 193 -1.31 -0.90 -17.58
CA VAL A 193 0.15 -0.97 -17.64
C VAL A 193 0.64 -1.75 -18.87
N TYR A 194 -0.01 -2.85 -19.19
CA TYR A 194 0.48 -3.85 -20.15
C TYR A 194 -0.27 -3.88 -21.48
N GLY A 195 -1.42 -3.22 -21.58
CA GLY A 195 -2.25 -3.23 -22.78
C GLY A 195 -2.96 -4.57 -23.01
N LYS A 196 -3.38 -4.83 -24.24
CA LYS A 196 -4.22 -5.99 -24.63
C LYS A 196 -3.65 -7.36 -24.27
N ASN A 197 -2.32 -7.48 -24.29
CA ASN A 197 -1.60 -8.74 -24.03
C ASN A 197 -1.20 -8.88 -22.55
N ASN A 198 -1.89 -8.18 -21.65
CA ASN A 198 -1.70 -8.25 -20.21
C ASN A 198 -1.64 -9.70 -19.69
N PRO A 199 -0.51 -10.13 -19.07
CA PRO A 199 -0.36 -11.48 -18.54
C PRO A 199 -1.42 -11.88 -17.50
N PHE A 200 -1.96 -10.92 -16.74
CA PHE A 200 -2.94 -11.20 -15.69
C PHE A 200 -4.34 -11.55 -16.22
N ARG A 201 -4.58 -11.45 -17.53
CA ARG A 201 -5.81 -11.97 -18.15
C ARG A 201 -5.85 -13.50 -18.15
N ASP A 202 -4.71 -14.17 -17.97
CA ASP A 202 -4.65 -15.59 -17.68
C ASP A 202 -4.81 -15.82 -16.16
N PRO A 203 -5.91 -16.44 -15.69
CA PRO A 203 -6.11 -16.70 -14.27
C PRO A 203 -5.02 -17.56 -13.63
N ALA A 204 -4.30 -18.40 -14.40
CA ALA A 204 -3.18 -19.17 -13.88
C ALA A 204 -2.01 -18.27 -13.50
N VAL A 205 -1.73 -17.24 -14.31
CA VAL A 205 -0.67 -16.25 -14.05
C VAL A 205 -1.01 -15.39 -12.84
N GLU A 206 -2.27 -14.93 -12.73
CA GLU A 206 -2.75 -14.23 -11.54
C GLU A 206 -2.59 -15.09 -10.28
N ASN A 207 -3.04 -16.34 -10.31
CA ASN A 207 -2.93 -17.26 -9.18
C ASN A 207 -1.46 -17.50 -8.78
N ASP A 208 -0.57 -17.73 -9.76
CA ASP A 208 0.86 -17.91 -9.51
C ASP A 208 1.49 -16.65 -8.90
N TYR A 209 1.14 -15.47 -9.41
CA TYR A 209 1.59 -14.19 -8.86
C TYR A 209 1.21 -14.03 -7.39
N TRP A 210 -0.07 -14.20 -7.05
CA TRP A 210 -0.53 -14.05 -5.68
C TRP A 210 -0.03 -15.16 -4.75
N TYR A 211 0.24 -16.36 -5.28
CA TYR A 211 0.90 -17.42 -4.51
C TYR A 211 2.36 -17.07 -4.18
N VAL A 212 3.07 -16.41 -5.08
CA VAL A 212 4.47 -16.00 -4.88
C VAL A 212 4.57 -14.77 -3.96
N ILE A 213 3.66 -13.81 -4.13
CA ILE A 213 3.70 -12.52 -3.45
C ILE A 213 2.99 -12.56 -2.09
N TRP A 214 1.85 -13.23 -1.98
CA TRP A 214 1.08 -13.36 -0.74
C TRP A 214 1.19 -14.78 -0.15
N ALA A 215 0.42 -15.04 0.91
CA ALA A 215 0.25 -16.37 1.49
C ALA A 215 1.56 -17.06 1.92
N GLN A 216 2.47 -16.29 2.52
CA GLN A 216 3.80 -16.71 3.01
C GLN A 216 4.91 -16.76 1.95
N GLY A 217 4.62 -16.56 0.66
CA GLY A 217 5.61 -16.67 -0.42
C GLY A 217 6.85 -15.79 -0.19
N ILE A 218 6.67 -14.47 -0.07
CA ILE A 218 7.76 -13.52 0.20
C ILE A 218 8.43 -13.77 1.54
N LYS A 219 7.66 -14.11 2.59
CA LYS A 219 8.20 -14.38 3.93
C LYS A 219 9.16 -15.56 3.93
N LYS A 220 8.76 -16.67 3.32
CA LYS A 220 9.57 -17.89 3.21
C LYS A 220 10.83 -17.67 2.37
N GLN A 221 10.72 -16.88 1.30
CA GLN A 221 11.87 -16.50 0.46
C GLN A 221 12.85 -15.62 1.24
N THR A 222 12.34 -14.64 1.99
CA THR A 222 13.15 -13.73 2.82
C THR A 222 13.83 -14.48 3.97
N ALA A 223 13.17 -15.49 4.54
CA ALA A 223 13.72 -16.37 5.56
C ALA A 223 14.82 -17.32 5.04
N LYS A 224 15.13 -17.31 3.72
CA LYS A 224 16.14 -18.16 3.08
C LYS A 224 15.98 -19.65 3.43
N LEU A 225 14.74 -20.12 3.49
CA LEU A 225 14.48 -21.54 3.76
C LEU A 225 15.11 -22.41 2.65
N PRO A 226 15.58 -23.63 2.97
CA PRO A 226 16.13 -24.53 1.96
C PRO A 226 15.13 -24.78 0.83
N SER A 227 15.61 -24.90 -0.42
CA SER A 227 14.77 -25.01 -1.62
C SER A 227 13.74 -26.14 -1.57
N ALA A 228 14.02 -27.22 -0.82
CA ALA A 228 13.07 -28.30 -0.56
C ALA A 228 11.76 -27.82 0.09
N PHE A 229 11.81 -26.78 0.92
CA PHE A 229 10.64 -26.18 1.57
C PHE A 229 9.96 -25.09 0.71
N LEU A 230 10.56 -24.73 -0.42
CA LEU A 230 10.09 -23.68 -1.33
C LEU A 230 9.68 -24.22 -2.71
N ARG A 231 9.59 -25.54 -2.89
CA ARG A 231 9.38 -26.15 -4.23
C ARG A 231 8.15 -25.59 -4.96
N LYS A 232 7.03 -25.42 -4.25
CA LYS A 232 5.79 -24.90 -4.85
C LYS A 232 5.94 -23.42 -5.21
N GLU A 233 6.54 -22.64 -4.33
CA GLU A 233 6.80 -21.21 -4.49
C GLU A 233 7.76 -20.94 -5.66
N LEU A 234 8.82 -21.74 -5.78
CA LEU A 234 9.78 -21.65 -6.89
C LEU A 234 9.13 -22.07 -8.22
N ALA A 235 8.28 -23.11 -8.22
CA ALA A 235 7.57 -23.54 -9.42
C ALA A 235 6.54 -22.51 -9.90
N ALA A 236 5.79 -21.88 -8.98
CA ALA A 236 4.87 -20.79 -9.31
C ALA A 236 5.63 -19.57 -9.85
N ARG A 237 6.77 -19.21 -9.24
CA ARG A 237 7.62 -18.13 -9.73
C ARG A 237 8.16 -18.40 -11.13
N GLU A 238 8.57 -19.63 -11.41
CA GLU A 238 9.05 -20.03 -12.74
C GLU A 238 7.97 -19.82 -13.80
N ARG A 239 6.74 -20.26 -13.54
CA ARG A 239 5.60 -20.07 -14.46
C ARG A 239 5.26 -18.60 -14.65
N LEU A 240 5.26 -17.82 -13.56
CA LEU A 240 5.07 -16.38 -13.60
C LEU A 240 6.12 -15.69 -14.48
N PHE A 241 7.41 -16.01 -14.29
CA PHE A 241 8.47 -15.38 -15.06
C PHE A 241 8.40 -15.76 -16.55
N LYS A 242 8.08 -17.02 -16.88
CA LYS A 242 7.80 -17.44 -18.26
C LYS A 242 6.63 -16.69 -18.90
N ALA A 243 5.59 -16.36 -18.14
CA ALA A 243 4.48 -15.55 -18.66
C ALA A 243 4.93 -14.13 -19.03
N PHE A 244 5.83 -13.53 -18.24
CA PHE A 244 6.42 -12.23 -18.55
C PHE A 244 7.50 -12.28 -19.64
N GLU A 245 8.22 -13.39 -19.80
CA GLU A 245 9.08 -13.62 -20.98
C GLU A 245 8.22 -13.66 -22.25
N LYS A 246 7.11 -14.41 -22.22
CA LYS A 246 6.14 -14.46 -23.32
C LYS A 246 5.60 -13.06 -23.66
N TYR A 247 5.26 -12.26 -22.64
CA TYR A 247 4.82 -10.88 -22.83
C TYR A 247 5.85 -10.05 -23.61
N TRP A 248 7.13 -10.12 -23.24
CA TRP A 248 8.19 -9.38 -23.92
C TRP A 248 8.42 -9.81 -25.38
N THR A 249 8.08 -11.06 -25.70
CA THR A 249 8.12 -11.58 -27.08
C THR A 249 6.82 -11.38 -27.85
N SER A 250 5.77 -10.85 -27.21
CA SER A 250 4.47 -10.57 -27.82
C SER A 250 4.39 -9.12 -28.33
N ASP A 251 3.25 -8.75 -28.91
CA ASP A 251 2.97 -7.35 -29.25
C ASP A 251 2.59 -6.55 -28.00
N TRP A 252 3.50 -5.69 -27.54
CA TRP A 252 3.30 -4.76 -26.42
C TRP A 252 3.25 -3.29 -26.89
N SER A 253 2.98 -3.04 -28.18
CA SER A 253 2.93 -1.68 -28.75
C SER A 253 1.92 -0.76 -28.07
N ASP A 254 0.85 -1.32 -27.52
CA ASP A 254 -0.18 -0.64 -26.73
C ASP A 254 0.08 -0.66 -25.21
N ALA A 255 1.29 -1.01 -24.75
CA ALA A 255 1.64 -0.87 -23.34
C ALA A 255 1.75 0.62 -22.93
N ALA A 256 1.54 0.91 -21.65
CA ALA A 256 1.73 2.26 -21.13
C ALA A 256 3.22 2.65 -21.07
N GLU A 257 3.47 3.96 -20.96
CA GLU A 257 4.81 4.52 -20.96
C GLU A 257 5.68 3.98 -19.81
N ILE A 258 5.07 3.60 -18.69
CA ILE A 258 5.78 2.97 -17.57
C ILE A 258 6.39 1.61 -17.95
N THR A 259 5.73 0.85 -18.83
CA THR A 259 6.24 -0.43 -19.34
C THR A 259 7.28 -0.18 -20.43
N LYS A 260 6.98 0.73 -21.37
CA LYS A 260 7.86 1.10 -22.49
C LYS A 260 9.19 1.67 -22.01
N SER A 261 9.18 2.56 -21.02
CA SER A 261 10.39 3.14 -20.44
C SER A 261 11.26 2.10 -19.75
N ARG A 262 10.67 1.18 -18.98
CA ARG A 262 11.40 0.06 -18.37
C ARG A 262 12.03 -0.83 -19.44
N LYS A 263 11.32 -1.13 -20.52
CA LYS A 263 11.84 -1.90 -21.65
C LYS A 263 13.05 -1.22 -22.30
N ARG A 264 12.97 0.09 -22.55
CA ARG A 264 14.11 0.86 -23.07
C ARG A 264 15.34 0.83 -22.16
N LEU A 265 15.15 0.87 -20.84
CA LEU A 265 16.26 0.72 -19.88
C LEU A 265 16.87 -0.68 -19.92
N TYR A 266 16.03 -1.72 -19.98
CA TYR A 266 16.53 -3.09 -20.11
C TYR A 266 17.33 -3.30 -21.40
N ASP A 267 16.85 -2.77 -22.51
CA ASP A 267 17.51 -2.94 -23.82
C ASP A 267 18.80 -2.12 -23.92
N ARG A 268 18.81 -0.89 -23.40
CA ARG A 268 20.00 -0.03 -23.36
C ARG A 268 21.15 -0.70 -22.62
N ASP A 269 20.86 -1.34 -21.49
CA ASP A 269 21.86 -1.92 -20.59
C ASP A 269 21.99 -3.43 -20.78
N GLU A 270 21.47 -3.98 -21.89
CA GLU A 270 21.61 -5.38 -22.29
C GLU A 270 21.16 -6.39 -21.20
N VAL A 271 20.13 -6.04 -20.43
CA VAL A 271 19.60 -6.90 -19.36
C VAL A 271 19.03 -8.18 -19.97
N ALA A 272 19.44 -9.34 -19.46
CA ALA A 272 18.97 -10.64 -19.94
C ALA A 272 17.44 -10.75 -19.86
N LEU A 273 16.80 -11.33 -20.89
CA LEU A 273 15.33 -11.46 -20.99
C LEU A 273 14.70 -12.03 -19.70
N ARG A 274 15.38 -13.00 -19.09
CA ARG A 274 14.94 -13.61 -17.83
C ARG A 274 14.86 -12.60 -16.69
N ASP A 275 15.85 -11.74 -16.55
CA ASP A 275 15.89 -10.68 -15.54
C ASP A 275 14.87 -9.59 -15.84
N GLN A 276 14.67 -9.25 -17.11
CA GLN A 276 13.60 -8.33 -17.54
C GLN A 276 12.23 -8.84 -17.09
N ALA A 277 11.95 -10.13 -17.33
CA ALA A 277 10.69 -10.77 -16.96
C ALA A 277 10.51 -10.84 -15.44
N ALA A 278 11.56 -11.26 -14.72
CA ALA A 278 11.55 -11.37 -13.27
C ALA A 278 11.31 -10.01 -12.58
N HIS A 279 12.01 -8.97 -13.04
CA HIS A 279 11.85 -7.61 -12.53
C HIS A 279 10.51 -6.98 -12.94
N GLN A 280 10.00 -7.26 -14.14
CA GLN A 280 8.68 -6.79 -14.57
C GLN A 280 7.52 -7.50 -13.86
N ALA A 281 7.64 -8.80 -13.58
CA ALA A 281 6.66 -9.54 -12.79
C ALA A 281 6.57 -8.98 -11.37
N SER A 282 7.73 -8.71 -10.76
CA SER A 282 7.83 -8.24 -9.37
C SER A 282 7.39 -6.78 -9.18
N PHE A 283 7.49 -5.95 -10.23
CA PHE A 283 6.96 -4.58 -10.25
C PHE A 283 5.48 -4.50 -9.84
N ASN A 284 4.70 -5.55 -10.12
CA ASN A 284 3.28 -5.58 -9.79
C ASN A 284 3.00 -5.51 -8.28
N LEU A 285 3.98 -5.81 -7.41
CA LEU A 285 3.80 -5.59 -5.97
C LEU A 285 3.58 -4.11 -5.66
N ALA A 286 4.28 -3.23 -6.39
CA ALA A 286 4.11 -1.78 -6.28
C ALA A 286 2.78 -1.30 -6.90
N LEU A 287 2.29 -1.99 -7.94
CA LEU A 287 1.06 -1.65 -8.66
C LEU A 287 -0.20 -2.08 -7.88
N LEU A 288 -0.21 -3.30 -7.35
CA LEU A 288 -1.45 -3.98 -6.90
C LEU A 288 -1.53 -4.12 -5.38
N GLY A 289 -0.39 -4.28 -4.71
CA GLY A 289 -0.33 -4.69 -3.30
C GLY A 289 -1.05 -3.76 -2.33
N ASN A 290 -1.20 -2.48 -2.69
CA ASN A 290 -1.92 -1.48 -1.88
C ASN A 290 -3.26 -1.07 -2.50
N THR A 291 -3.36 -1.01 -3.83
CA THR A 291 -4.57 -0.55 -4.52
C THR A 291 -5.77 -1.43 -4.20
N ILE A 292 -5.60 -2.76 -4.25
CA ILE A 292 -6.67 -3.73 -3.94
C ILE A 292 -7.26 -3.54 -2.53
N PRO A 293 -6.45 -3.63 -1.44
CA PRO A 293 -6.99 -3.43 -0.11
C PRO A 293 -7.51 -2.00 0.10
N THR A 294 -6.93 -0.99 -0.57
CA THR A 294 -7.46 0.39 -0.50
C THR A 294 -8.86 0.49 -1.09
N SER A 295 -9.06 -0.03 -2.31
CA SER A 295 -10.37 -0.07 -2.98
C SER A 295 -11.41 -0.77 -2.12
N PHE A 296 -11.04 -1.93 -1.55
CA PHE A 296 -11.92 -2.67 -0.67
C PHE A 296 -12.30 -1.88 0.59
N TRP A 297 -11.33 -1.36 1.35
CA TRP A 297 -11.63 -0.67 2.60
C TRP A 297 -12.42 0.61 2.38
N ALA A 298 -12.08 1.40 1.35
CA ALA A 298 -12.82 2.61 1.04
C ALA A 298 -14.26 2.31 0.63
N LEU A 299 -14.48 1.28 -0.20
CA LEU A 299 -15.83 0.81 -0.53
C LEU A 299 -16.57 0.35 0.72
N TYR A 300 -15.94 -0.49 1.54
CA TYR A 300 -16.56 -1.03 2.76
C TYR A 300 -16.91 0.08 3.76
N ASP A 301 -16.00 1.02 4.00
CA ASP A 301 -16.23 2.14 4.92
C ASP A 301 -17.36 3.07 4.45
N ILE A 302 -17.54 3.24 3.14
CA ILE A 302 -18.66 4.03 2.59
C ILE A 302 -19.99 3.25 2.69
N PHE A 303 -20.03 2.00 2.23
CA PHE A 303 -21.28 1.23 2.14
C PHE A 303 -21.83 0.79 3.50
N THR A 304 -20.97 0.67 4.51
CA THR A 304 -21.38 0.40 5.91
C THR A 304 -22.03 1.60 6.60
N ARG A 305 -22.03 2.78 5.96
CA ARG A 305 -22.52 4.06 6.51
C ARG A 305 -23.59 4.66 5.58
N PRO A 306 -24.89 4.32 5.76
CA PRO A 306 -25.95 4.69 4.82
C PRO A 306 -26.06 6.19 4.51
N GLU A 307 -25.96 7.04 5.53
CA GLU A 307 -26.02 8.51 5.34
C GLU A 307 -24.83 9.04 4.55
N LEU A 308 -23.64 8.48 4.76
CA LEU A 308 -22.45 8.81 3.99
C LEU A 308 -22.60 8.37 2.53
N LEU A 309 -23.04 7.13 2.29
CA LEU A 309 -23.29 6.61 0.95
C LEU A 309 -24.31 7.47 0.20
N LYS A 310 -25.40 7.87 0.86
CA LYS A 310 -26.41 8.78 0.30
C LYS A 310 -25.82 10.15 -0.06
N ALA A 311 -25.02 10.74 0.83
CA ALA A 311 -24.37 12.02 0.58
C ALA A 311 -23.37 11.95 -0.59
N ILE A 312 -22.56 10.88 -0.66
CA ILE A 312 -21.61 10.64 -1.76
C ILE A 312 -22.35 10.44 -3.09
N ARG A 313 -23.43 9.65 -3.12
CA ARG A 313 -24.26 9.49 -4.33
C ARG A 313 -24.78 10.84 -4.82
N ALA A 314 -25.35 11.65 -3.93
CA ALA A 314 -25.84 12.98 -4.28
C ALA A 314 -24.72 13.91 -4.80
N GLU A 315 -23.53 13.86 -4.19
CA GLU A 315 -22.37 14.62 -4.62
C GLU A 315 -21.93 14.23 -6.05
N ILE A 316 -21.80 12.93 -6.33
CA ILE A 316 -21.37 12.43 -7.64
C ILE A 316 -22.42 12.75 -8.70
N GLU A 317 -23.70 12.50 -8.40
CA GLU A 317 -24.81 12.78 -9.32
C GLU A 317 -24.90 14.26 -9.71
N THR A 318 -24.60 15.16 -8.78
CA THR A 318 -24.63 16.60 -9.01
C THR A 318 -23.43 17.09 -9.82
N ASN A 319 -22.23 16.57 -9.51
CA ASN A 319 -20.98 17.19 -9.96
C ASN A 319 -20.29 16.48 -11.12
N ALA A 320 -20.52 15.17 -11.30
CA ALA A 320 -19.74 14.33 -12.18
C ALA A 320 -20.57 13.41 -13.10
N LEU A 321 -21.89 13.30 -12.89
CA LEU A 321 -22.75 12.43 -13.70
C LEU A 321 -23.62 13.24 -14.66
N ILE A 322 -23.59 12.89 -15.94
CA ILE A 322 -24.51 13.43 -16.95
C ILE A 322 -25.47 12.31 -17.37
N LYS A 323 -26.77 12.52 -17.15
CA LYS A 323 -27.84 11.60 -17.56
C LYS A 323 -28.40 12.07 -18.91
N ARG A 324 -28.47 11.19 -19.89
CA ARG A 324 -29.06 11.43 -21.22
C ARG A 324 -30.00 10.29 -21.60
N ALA A 325 -30.97 10.58 -22.47
CA ALA A 325 -31.75 9.55 -23.15
C ALA A 325 -31.34 9.55 -24.63
N VAL A 326 -30.77 8.44 -25.10
CA VAL A 326 -30.35 8.26 -26.50
C VAL A 326 -31.13 7.09 -27.07
N ASN A 327 -31.92 7.34 -28.12
CA ASN A 327 -32.76 6.33 -28.77
C ASN A 327 -33.70 5.56 -27.80
N GLY A 328 -34.26 6.26 -26.81
CA GLY A 328 -35.12 5.66 -25.78
C GLY A 328 -34.38 4.86 -24.70
N CYS A 329 -33.05 4.75 -24.76
CA CYS A 329 -32.22 4.12 -23.74
C CYS A 329 -31.58 5.17 -22.83
N SER A 330 -31.55 4.90 -21.52
CA SER A 330 -30.81 5.75 -20.58
C SER A 330 -29.31 5.58 -20.79
N THR A 331 -28.59 6.69 -20.86
CA THR A 331 -27.13 6.77 -20.96
C THR A 331 -26.58 7.60 -19.82
N PHE A 332 -25.55 7.09 -19.16
CA PHE A 332 -24.88 7.69 -18.01
C PHE A 332 -23.42 7.96 -18.36
N GLU A 333 -23.07 9.23 -18.49
CA GLU A 333 -21.68 9.67 -18.74
C GLU A 333 -21.08 10.14 -17.41
N LEU A 334 -20.08 9.41 -16.91
CA LEU A 334 -19.35 9.74 -15.69
C LEU A 334 -18.05 10.48 -16.04
N ASP A 335 -17.95 11.74 -15.67
CA ASP A 335 -16.78 12.59 -15.87
C ASP A 335 -15.75 12.36 -14.74
N VAL A 336 -14.65 11.69 -15.08
CA VAL A 336 -13.59 11.35 -14.11
C VAL A 336 -12.79 12.59 -13.67
N ALA A 337 -12.65 13.60 -14.52
CA ALA A 337 -11.98 14.84 -14.14
C ALA A 337 -12.82 15.62 -13.11
N ALA A 338 -14.14 15.65 -13.29
CA ALA A 338 -15.06 16.20 -12.30
C ALA A 338 -15.10 15.38 -11.01
N LEU A 339 -15.05 14.05 -11.11
CA LEU A 339 -14.99 13.16 -9.93
C LEU A 339 -13.79 13.48 -9.02
N ARG A 340 -12.61 13.70 -9.61
CA ARG A 340 -11.37 14.02 -8.87
C ARG A 340 -11.39 15.40 -8.20
N ASN A 341 -12.01 16.39 -8.85
CA ASN A 341 -11.86 17.81 -8.47
C ASN A 341 -13.11 18.45 -7.86
N LYS A 342 -14.29 17.85 -8.07
CA LYS A 342 -15.59 18.39 -7.65
C LYS A 342 -16.37 17.45 -6.72
N CYS A 343 -15.80 16.32 -6.31
CA CYS A 343 -16.39 15.41 -5.32
C CYS A 343 -15.51 15.30 -4.06
N PRO A 344 -15.40 16.37 -3.26
CA PRO A 344 -14.52 16.41 -2.09
C PRO A 344 -14.90 15.42 -0.97
N LEU A 345 -16.18 15.07 -0.79
CA LEU A 345 -16.60 14.11 0.23
C LEU A 345 -16.17 12.69 -0.15
N LEU A 346 -16.31 12.30 -1.42
CA LEU A 346 -15.79 11.03 -1.91
C LEU A 346 -14.27 10.95 -1.71
N LEU A 347 -13.54 11.98 -2.14
CA LEU A 347 -12.08 12.04 -1.99
C LEU A 347 -11.66 12.00 -0.51
N SER A 348 -12.35 12.74 0.35
CA SER A 348 -12.09 12.77 1.79
C SER A 348 -12.33 11.40 2.44
N SER A 349 -13.43 10.72 2.08
CA SER A 349 -13.75 9.38 2.59
C SER A 349 -12.71 8.33 2.17
N PHE A 350 -12.23 8.40 0.93
CA PHE A 350 -11.12 7.58 0.44
C PHE A 350 -9.85 7.82 1.27
N GLN A 351 -9.44 9.08 1.45
CA GLN A 351 -8.24 9.42 2.21
C GLN A 351 -8.35 9.04 3.68
N GLU A 352 -9.53 9.18 4.28
CA GLU A 352 -9.75 8.76 5.66
C GLU A 352 -9.67 7.23 5.82
N SER A 353 -10.16 6.48 4.83
CA SER A 353 -9.98 5.03 4.78
C SER A 353 -8.50 4.67 4.73
N GLN A 354 -7.70 5.39 3.94
CA GLN A 354 -6.25 5.20 3.92
C GLN A 354 -5.59 5.55 5.26
N ARG A 355 -5.94 6.69 5.87
CA ARG A 355 -5.37 7.14 7.16
C ARG A 355 -5.63 6.13 8.27
N THR A 356 -6.87 5.67 8.40
CA THR A 356 -7.28 4.77 9.51
C THR A 356 -6.73 3.35 9.35
N LYS A 357 -6.36 2.93 8.13
CA LYS A 357 -5.90 1.56 7.83
C LYS A 357 -4.40 1.46 7.51
N SER A 358 -3.70 2.59 7.37
CA SER A 358 -2.27 2.61 7.04
C SER A 358 -1.40 2.09 8.20
N ILE A 359 -0.41 1.27 7.86
CA ILE A 359 0.56 0.70 8.80
C ILE A 359 2.01 0.81 8.29
N HIS A 360 2.27 1.65 7.30
CA HIS A 360 3.56 1.72 6.63
C HIS A 360 4.68 2.16 7.59
N ALA A 361 5.81 1.45 7.58
CA ALA A 361 6.89 1.67 8.54
C ALA A 361 8.09 2.46 8.01
N MET A 362 8.09 2.87 6.72
CA MET A 362 9.15 3.66 6.06
C MET A 362 10.55 3.35 6.57
N ILE A 363 11.11 2.22 6.11
CA ILE A 363 12.36 1.67 6.62
C ILE A 363 13.55 2.45 6.06
N ARG A 364 14.56 2.71 6.89
CA ARG A 364 15.91 3.15 6.50
C ARG A 364 16.94 2.32 7.22
N GLU A 365 18.01 1.97 6.54
CA GLU A 365 19.22 1.41 7.16
C GLU A 365 20.20 2.55 7.48
N VAL A 366 20.87 2.44 8.63
CA VAL A 366 21.94 3.34 9.04
C VAL A 366 23.24 2.85 8.40
N ILE A 367 23.64 3.49 7.30
CA ILE A 367 24.82 3.13 6.50
C ILE A 367 26.13 3.43 7.25
N SER A 368 26.13 4.50 8.05
CA SER A 368 27.23 4.87 8.92
C SER A 368 26.69 5.54 10.18
N ASP A 369 27.46 5.47 11.27
CA ASP A 369 27.10 6.11 12.55
C ASP A 369 26.64 7.55 12.34
N THR A 370 25.42 7.86 12.80
CA THR A 370 24.75 9.12 12.51
C THR A 370 24.21 9.74 13.79
N LEU A 371 24.56 11.00 14.04
CA LEU A 371 23.95 11.80 15.10
C LEU A 371 22.86 12.68 14.49
N ILE A 372 21.61 12.48 14.88
CA ILE A 372 20.49 13.33 14.47
C ILE A 372 20.12 14.28 15.61
N GLU A 373 19.68 15.49 15.29
CA GLU A 373 19.19 16.47 16.26
C GLU A 373 17.70 16.74 16.01
N SER A 374 16.89 16.67 17.07
CA SER A 374 15.49 17.05 16.99
C SER A 374 15.34 18.54 16.68
N SER A 375 14.53 18.84 15.66
CA SER A 375 14.23 20.22 15.28
C SER A 375 13.46 20.99 16.36
N THR A 376 12.68 20.28 17.19
CA THR A 376 11.79 20.81 18.23
C THR A 376 12.46 20.80 19.60
N THR A 377 12.95 19.64 20.06
CA THR A 377 13.47 19.47 21.42
C THR A 377 14.96 19.75 21.55
N LYS A 378 15.69 19.91 20.43
CA LYS A 378 17.17 20.04 20.36
C LYS A 378 17.93 18.85 20.94
N MET A 379 17.23 17.77 21.31
CA MET A 379 17.84 16.52 21.76
C MET A 379 18.58 15.85 20.61
N LYS A 380 19.79 15.36 20.91
CA LYS A 380 20.61 14.61 19.96
C LYS A 380 20.46 13.12 20.19
N TYR A 381 20.30 12.37 19.10
CA TYR A 381 20.14 10.93 19.11
C TYR A 381 21.20 10.27 18.22
N PHE A 382 21.97 9.37 18.79
CA PHE A 382 22.95 8.57 18.08
C PHE A 382 22.28 7.33 17.49
N LEU A 383 22.48 7.11 16.19
CA LEU A 383 22.00 5.97 15.43
C LEU A 383 23.23 5.19 14.96
N ALA A 384 23.36 3.94 15.43
CA ALA A 384 24.51 3.10 15.12
C ALA A 384 24.42 2.49 13.71
N GLN A 385 25.56 2.32 13.06
CA GLN A 385 25.70 1.65 11.78
C GLN A 385 25.12 0.22 11.78
N GLY A 386 24.53 -0.17 10.65
CA GLY A 386 23.92 -1.49 10.41
C GLY A 386 22.58 -1.69 11.14
N GLN A 387 22.08 -0.67 11.82
CA GLN A 387 20.76 -0.69 12.48
C GLN A 387 19.70 -0.07 11.57
N TYR A 388 18.43 -0.14 11.99
CA TYR A 388 17.32 0.36 11.18
C TYR A 388 16.53 1.46 11.86
N VAL A 389 16.18 2.48 11.09
CA VAL A 389 15.22 3.50 11.47
C VAL A 389 13.88 3.18 10.82
N GLN A 390 12.80 3.27 11.58
CA GLN A 390 11.45 3.07 11.11
C GLN A 390 10.55 4.23 11.53
N MET A 391 9.68 4.63 10.63
CA MET A 391 8.76 5.76 10.79
C MET A 391 7.34 5.24 10.56
N PRO A 392 6.75 4.55 11.54
CA PRO A 392 5.43 3.96 11.41
C PRO A 392 4.33 5.02 11.28
N SER A 393 3.47 4.87 10.27
CA SER A 393 2.35 5.77 10.03
C SER A 393 1.25 5.63 11.09
N GLY A 394 1.02 4.42 11.62
CA GLY A 394 -0.04 4.12 12.59
C GLY A 394 -0.06 5.05 13.82
N PRO A 395 1.07 5.20 14.56
CA PRO A 395 1.15 6.13 15.68
C PRO A 395 0.85 7.59 15.30
N ILE A 396 1.36 8.03 14.14
CA ILE A 396 1.16 9.40 13.63
C ILE A 396 -0.30 9.62 13.21
N HIS A 397 -0.94 8.63 12.59
CA HIS A 397 -2.34 8.68 12.17
C HIS A 397 -3.29 8.67 13.36
N LYS A 398 -2.91 8.07 14.48
CA LYS A 398 -3.73 8.02 15.71
C LYS A 398 -3.39 9.13 16.71
N ASP A 399 -2.51 10.06 16.37
CA ASP A 399 -2.14 11.15 17.28
C ASP A 399 -3.25 12.20 17.36
N VAL A 400 -3.84 12.35 18.55
CA VAL A 400 -4.91 13.32 18.82
C VAL A 400 -4.46 14.77 18.74
N ASN A 401 -3.15 15.04 18.89
CA ASN A 401 -2.60 16.39 18.70
C ASN A 401 -2.52 16.77 17.22
N ILE A 402 -2.50 15.78 16.32
CA ILE A 402 -2.43 15.99 14.87
C ILE A 402 -3.83 15.94 14.26
N TRP A 403 -4.63 14.94 14.66
CA TRP A 403 -5.90 14.62 14.02
C TRP A 403 -7.13 14.96 14.87
N GLY A 404 -6.94 15.56 16.04
CA GLY A 404 -8.00 15.93 16.97
C GLY A 404 -8.48 14.75 17.84
N PRO A 405 -9.44 14.99 18.75
CA PRO A 405 -9.91 13.98 19.70
C PRO A 405 -10.47 12.71 19.05
N ASN A 406 -11.04 12.84 17.84
CA ASN A 406 -11.59 11.74 17.04
C ASN A 406 -10.54 11.08 16.11
N ALA A 407 -9.24 11.17 16.43
CA ALA A 407 -8.16 10.60 15.61
C ALA A 407 -8.30 9.08 15.37
N ALA A 408 -8.87 8.36 16.33
CA ALA A 408 -9.10 6.92 16.21
C ALA A 408 -10.30 6.58 15.31
N ASP A 409 -11.21 7.53 15.11
CA ASP A 409 -12.46 7.33 14.39
C ASP A 409 -12.31 7.65 12.91
N PHE A 410 -13.13 6.98 12.10
CA PHE A 410 -13.31 7.34 10.70
C PHE A 410 -14.22 8.57 10.59
N ASP A 411 -13.66 9.68 10.12
CA ASP A 411 -14.37 10.91 9.82
C ASP A 411 -14.33 11.22 8.31
N PRO A 412 -15.44 11.00 7.57
CA PRO A 412 -15.47 11.21 6.12
C PRO A 412 -15.31 12.69 5.72
N TYR A 413 -15.48 13.63 6.64
CA TYR A 413 -15.35 15.07 6.38
C TYR A 413 -13.96 15.62 6.73
N ARG A 414 -13.04 14.79 7.24
CA ARG A 414 -11.73 15.24 7.74
C ARG A 414 -10.90 16.04 6.73
N PHE A 415 -11.03 15.75 5.44
CA PHE A 415 -10.27 16.39 4.36
C PHE A 415 -11.12 17.31 3.48
N THR A 416 -12.36 17.63 3.86
CA THR A 416 -13.18 18.59 3.13
C THR A 416 -12.86 20.05 3.54
N LYS A 417 -13.25 21.02 2.71
CA LYS A 417 -12.98 22.44 2.98
C LYS A 417 -13.79 22.91 4.19
N GLY A 418 -13.14 23.58 5.14
CA GLY A 418 -13.78 24.15 6.33
C GLY A 418 -13.83 23.23 7.56
N THR A 419 -13.50 21.95 7.39
CA THR A 419 -13.45 20.91 8.45
C THR A 419 -12.05 20.32 8.63
N SER A 420 -11.11 20.61 7.73
CA SER A 420 -9.70 20.20 7.86
C SER A 420 -9.13 20.66 9.20
N VAL A 421 -8.82 19.69 10.06
CA VAL A 421 -8.20 19.90 11.38
C VAL A 421 -6.79 20.47 11.23
N LEU A 422 -6.13 20.22 10.10
CA LEU A 422 -4.81 20.79 9.80
C LEU A 422 -4.96 22.21 9.25
N PRO A 423 -4.28 23.21 9.86
CA PRO A 423 -4.19 24.56 9.29
C PRO A 423 -3.69 24.49 7.84
N LYS A 424 -4.23 25.33 6.95
CA LYS A 424 -3.78 25.41 5.55
C LYS A 424 -2.26 25.60 5.39
N SER A 425 -1.61 26.22 6.38
CA SER A 425 -0.16 26.43 6.44
C SER A 425 0.65 25.13 6.67
N GLU A 426 0.04 24.05 7.15
CA GLU A 426 0.71 22.78 7.43
C GLU A 426 0.49 21.70 6.37
N LEU A 427 -0.58 21.79 5.57
CA LEU A 427 -0.98 20.75 4.60
C LEU A 427 0.09 20.39 3.53
N PRO A 428 0.84 21.33 2.92
CA PRO A 428 1.81 20.99 1.87
C PRO A 428 3.07 20.27 2.38
N ASN A 429 3.32 20.30 3.70
CA ASN A 429 4.48 19.71 4.36
C ASN A 429 4.08 18.77 5.50
N SER A 430 2.81 18.33 5.54
CA SER A 430 2.33 17.56 6.66
C SER A 430 2.94 16.15 6.56
N TYR A 431 4.01 15.91 7.31
CA TYR A 431 4.50 14.56 7.66
C TYR A 431 3.47 13.80 8.52
N ALA A 432 2.18 14.07 8.31
CA ALA A 432 1.02 13.58 9.01
C ALA A 432 0.26 12.59 8.12
N PHE A 433 -0.03 12.93 6.86
CA PHE A 433 -0.71 12.01 5.93
C PHE A 433 0.31 11.18 5.14
N LEU A 434 0.49 9.92 5.57
CA LEU A 434 1.58 9.03 5.17
C LEU A 434 1.20 7.78 4.33
N PRO A 435 -0.07 7.51 3.91
CA PRO A 435 -0.36 6.35 3.07
C PRO A 435 0.43 6.28 1.76
N TRP A 436 0.86 7.43 1.23
CA TRP A 436 1.65 7.53 0.01
C TRP A 436 3.16 7.70 0.26
N GLY A 437 3.62 7.53 1.50
CA GLY A 437 4.96 7.90 1.93
C GLY A 437 5.04 9.37 2.36
N SER A 438 6.26 9.91 2.42
CA SER A 438 6.52 11.30 2.82
C SER A 438 7.39 12.03 1.79
N PRO A 439 7.15 13.32 1.50
CA PRO A 439 8.01 14.11 0.63
C PRO A 439 9.48 14.04 1.07
N PRO A 440 10.46 13.95 0.15
CA PRO A 440 10.32 13.92 -1.32
C PRO A 440 10.02 12.53 -1.90
N HIS A 441 9.93 11.49 -1.08
CA HIS A 441 9.75 10.09 -1.49
C HIS A 441 8.28 9.66 -1.47
N LEU A 442 7.45 10.39 -2.22
CA LEU A 442 6.04 10.03 -2.40
C LEU A 442 5.90 8.93 -3.46
N CYS A 443 4.85 8.10 -3.32
CA CYS A 443 4.46 7.14 -4.33
C CYS A 443 4.26 7.84 -5.69
N PRO A 444 4.96 7.42 -6.75
CA PRO A 444 4.83 8.03 -8.07
C PRO A 444 3.45 7.75 -8.68
N ALA A 445 2.84 6.59 -8.36
CA ALA A 445 1.56 6.16 -8.90
C ALA A 445 0.34 6.74 -8.16
N ARG A 446 0.50 7.62 -7.16
CA ARG A 446 -0.63 8.09 -6.34
C ARG A 446 -1.74 8.75 -7.16
N GLN A 447 -1.40 9.38 -8.28
CA GLN A 447 -2.38 10.02 -9.19
C GLN A 447 -3.16 8.98 -9.99
N PHE A 448 -2.47 7.95 -10.50
CA PHE A 448 -3.09 6.80 -11.17
C PHE A 448 -4.01 6.03 -10.21
N ALA A 449 -3.45 5.55 -9.09
CA ALA A 449 -4.19 4.73 -8.13
C ALA A 449 -5.38 5.46 -7.50
N SER A 450 -5.25 6.77 -7.19
CA SER A 450 -6.40 7.53 -6.68
C SER A 450 -7.49 7.70 -7.72
N THR A 451 -7.13 7.92 -8.99
CA THR A 451 -8.12 8.04 -10.08
C THR A 451 -8.89 6.73 -10.25
N GLU A 452 -8.18 5.61 -10.26
CA GLU A 452 -8.77 4.27 -10.36
C GLU A 452 -9.70 3.95 -9.18
N VAL A 453 -9.25 4.17 -7.94
CA VAL A 453 -10.05 3.88 -6.73
C VAL A 453 -11.30 4.76 -6.67
N LEU A 454 -11.19 6.06 -7.00
CA LEU A 454 -12.34 6.96 -7.03
C LEU A 454 -13.36 6.53 -8.09
N LEU A 455 -12.90 6.21 -9.30
CA LEU A 455 -13.75 5.71 -10.38
C LEU A 455 -14.46 4.42 -9.97
N PHE A 456 -13.72 3.48 -9.39
CA PHE A 456 -14.26 2.22 -8.87
C PHE A 456 -15.39 2.49 -7.87
N ILE A 457 -15.13 3.25 -6.80
CA ILE A 457 -16.12 3.54 -5.76
C ILE A 457 -17.34 4.25 -6.35
N ALA A 458 -17.14 5.21 -7.27
CA ALA A 458 -18.23 5.95 -7.89
C ALA A 458 -19.15 5.05 -8.71
N LEU A 459 -18.59 4.18 -9.55
CA LEU A 459 -19.37 3.23 -10.34
C LEU A 459 -20.12 2.24 -9.45
N MET A 460 -19.47 1.73 -8.39
CA MET A 460 -20.14 0.83 -7.44
C MET A 460 -21.27 1.55 -6.69
N ALA A 461 -21.03 2.76 -6.17
CA ALA A 461 -21.99 3.54 -5.41
C ALA A 461 -23.20 3.97 -6.24
N LEU A 462 -23.00 4.34 -7.51
CA LEU A 462 -24.08 4.78 -8.38
C LEU A 462 -24.97 3.63 -8.88
N ARG A 463 -24.42 2.43 -9.04
CA ARG A 463 -25.09 1.33 -9.76
C ARG A 463 -25.66 0.23 -8.87
N PHE A 464 -25.14 0.07 -7.65
CA PHE A 464 -25.49 -1.08 -6.81
C PHE A 464 -25.93 -0.70 -5.40
N GLU A 465 -26.73 -1.58 -4.82
CA GLU A 465 -27.07 -1.62 -3.40
C GLU A 465 -26.45 -2.87 -2.77
N PHE A 466 -25.79 -2.70 -1.62
CA PHE A 466 -25.14 -3.81 -0.91
C PHE A 466 -25.84 -4.06 0.42
N LEU A 467 -26.04 -5.33 0.72
CA LEU A 467 -26.51 -5.80 2.02
C LEU A 467 -25.53 -6.85 2.54
N GLN A 468 -25.35 -6.88 3.86
CA GLN A 468 -24.64 -7.99 4.49
C GLN A 468 -25.37 -9.31 4.13
N ALA A 469 -24.63 -10.35 3.74
CA ALA A 469 -25.25 -11.63 3.42
C ALA A 469 -26.13 -12.12 4.57
N GLY A 470 -27.41 -12.36 4.27
CA GLY A 470 -28.42 -12.77 5.26
C GLY A 470 -29.08 -11.63 6.04
N GLY A 471 -28.88 -10.37 5.65
CA GLY A 471 -29.59 -9.20 6.20
C GLY A 471 -29.15 -8.74 7.59
N GLY A 472 -28.01 -9.23 8.08
CA GLY A 472 -27.47 -8.85 9.40
C GLY A 472 -26.79 -7.49 9.44
N ALA A 473 -26.36 -7.06 10.62
CA ALA A 473 -25.54 -5.87 10.80
C ALA A 473 -24.16 -6.04 10.12
N TRP A 474 -23.60 -4.94 9.63
CA TRP A 474 -22.24 -4.88 9.13
C TRP A 474 -21.24 -5.30 10.21
N LYS A 475 -20.23 -6.08 9.83
CA LYS A 475 -19.25 -6.64 10.77
C LYS A 475 -17.97 -5.80 10.81
N THR A 476 -17.34 -5.71 11.97
CA THR A 476 -15.93 -5.31 12.02
C THR A 476 -15.08 -6.46 11.49
N LEU A 477 -14.33 -6.19 10.42
CA LEU A 477 -13.50 -7.20 9.76
C LEU A 477 -12.10 -7.22 10.37
N GLY A 478 -11.53 -8.42 10.49
CA GLY A 478 -10.13 -8.62 10.83
C GLY A 478 -9.21 -8.28 9.66
N VAL A 479 -7.90 -8.27 9.91
CA VAL A 479 -6.86 -7.93 8.92
C VAL A 479 -5.75 -8.98 8.90
N LYS A 480 -5.24 -9.32 7.72
CA LYS A 480 -4.14 -10.28 7.58
C LYS A 480 -2.84 -9.58 7.95
N THR A 481 -2.12 -10.10 8.94
CA THR A 481 -0.88 -9.48 9.43
C THR A 481 0.38 -10.02 8.76
N GLY A 482 1.41 -9.18 8.76
CA GLY A 482 2.75 -9.51 8.26
C GLY A 482 2.91 -9.45 6.75
N GLU A 483 1.92 -9.01 5.99
CA GLU A 483 2.12 -8.64 4.59
C GLU A 483 2.99 -7.36 4.52
N LEU A 484 3.90 -7.30 3.55
CA LEU A 484 4.74 -6.11 3.33
C LEU A 484 3.99 -5.06 2.51
N VAL A 485 2.97 -4.49 3.11
CA VAL A 485 2.05 -3.54 2.48
C VAL A 485 1.82 -2.33 3.38
N THR A 486 1.31 -1.26 2.79
CA THR A 486 0.90 -0.06 3.53
C THR A 486 -0.49 -0.26 4.15
N ILE A 487 -1.36 -1.04 3.52
CA ILE A 487 -2.73 -1.28 3.98
C ILE A 487 -2.97 -2.79 4.01
N LEU A 488 -3.33 -3.31 5.19
CA LEU A 488 -3.55 -4.74 5.37
C LEU A 488 -4.86 -5.19 4.70
N PRO A 489 -4.87 -6.32 3.99
CA PRO A 489 -6.09 -6.88 3.44
C PRO A 489 -6.97 -7.51 4.54
N PRO A 490 -8.29 -7.66 4.33
CA PRO A 490 -9.17 -8.33 5.29
C PRO A 490 -8.81 -9.82 5.47
N THR A 491 -8.97 -10.35 6.69
CA THR A 491 -8.85 -11.80 6.96
C THR A 491 -10.08 -12.58 6.51
N ASP A 492 -11.24 -11.98 6.68
CA ASP A 492 -12.53 -12.66 6.60
C ASP A 492 -12.98 -12.81 5.15
N GLU A 493 -13.74 -13.87 4.87
CA GLU A 493 -14.58 -13.87 3.68
C GLU A 493 -15.68 -12.82 3.83
N VAL A 494 -15.74 -11.91 2.86
CA VAL A 494 -16.71 -10.80 2.88
C VAL A 494 -17.83 -11.11 1.90
N LEU A 495 -18.77 -11.95 2.34
CA LEU A 495 -19.96 -12.29 1.56
C LEU A 495 -21.01 -11.19 1.68
N LEU A 496 -21.37 -10.57 0.56
CA LEU A 496 -22.41 -9.54 0.46
C LEU A 496 -23.48 -9.98 -0.55
N ASP A 497 -24.72 -9.57 -0.28
CA ASP A 497 -25.83 -9.64 -1.23
C ASP A 497 -25.87 -8.32 -2.00
N ILE A 498 -25.71 -8.39 -3.32
CA ILE A 498 -25.64 -7.22 -4.21
C ILE A 498 -26.88 -7.18 -5.10
N GLY A 499 -27.53 -6.02 -5.14
CA GLY A 499 -28.65 -5.72 -6.03
C GLY A 499 -28.37 -4.48 -6.88
N LYS A 500 -29.18 -4.29 -7.93
CA LYS A 500 -29.14 -3.05 -8.73
C LYS A 500 -29.77 -1.90 -7.96
N ARG A 501 -29.22 -0.71 -8.15
CA ARG A 501 -29.88 0.53 -7.73
C ARG A 501 -30.90 0.95 -8.79
N GLU A 502 -32.13 1.22 -8.38
CA GLU A 502 -33.20 1.65 -9.31
C GLU A 502 -32.89 3.00 -9.96
N GLY A 503 -33.23 3.14 -11.25
CA GLY A 503 -33.04 4.38 -12.01
C GLY A 503 -31.65 4.57 -12.61
N PHE A 504 -30.78 3.55 -12.52
CA PHE A 504 -29.41 3.56 -13.04
C PHE A 504 -29.14 2.43 -14.05
N GLN A 505 -30.21 1.81 -14.56
CA GLN A 505 -30.16 0.83 -15.65
C GLN A 505 -29.96 1.55 -16.98
N GLY A 506 -28.90 1.22 -17.72
CA GLY A 506 -28.61 1.83 -19.02
C GLY A 506 -27.16 1.68 -19.44
N PHE A 507 -26.80 2.37 -20.51
CA PHE A 507 -25.43 2.38 -21.04
C PHE A 507 -24.54 3.33 -20.24
N TRP A 508 -23.40 2.84 -19.77
CA TRP A 508 -22.43 3.64 -19.03
C TRP A 508 -21.25 4.03 -19.92
N ILE A 509 -20.82 5.28 -19.81
CA ILE A 509 -19.64 5.82 -20.49
C ILE A 509 -18.76 6.45 -19.42
N VAL A 510 -17.48 6.06 -19.40
CA VAL A 510 -16.48 6.69 -18.52
C VAL A 510 -15.70 7.70 -19.34
N LYS A 511 -15.89 8.98 -19.06
CA LYS A 511 -15.17 10.05 -19.76
C LYS A 511 -13.90 10.40 -18.99
N MET A 512 -12.80 9.91 -19.53
CA MET A 512 -11.47 10.30 -19.08
C MET A 512 -11.12 11.66 -19.69
N GLY A 513 -11.30 12.72 -18.92
CA GLY A 513 -10.80 14.04 -19.29
C GLY A 513 -9.28 14.11 -19.18
N GLU A 514 -8.67 15.06 -19.88
CA GLU A 514 -7.24 15.35 -19.76
C GLU A 514 -6.86 15.59 -18.29
N SER A 515 -5.79 14.96 -17.81
CA SER A 515 -5.21 15.30 -16.51
C SER A 515 -4.44 16.60 -16.68
N SER A 516 -5.17 17.72 -16.66
CA SER A 516 -4.58 19.05 -16.49
C SER A 516 -4.35 19.39 -15.02
N GLN A 517 -4.94 18.62 -14.10
CA GLN A 517 -4.88 18.83 -12.65
C GLN A 517 -4.59 17.52 -11.92
N LYS A 518 -3.80 17.62 -10.84
CA LYS A 518 -3.58 16.52 -9.89
C LYS A 518 -4.84 16.30 -9.05
N VAL A 519 -5.12 15.05 -8.69
CA VAL A 519 -5.99 14.73 -7.55
C VAL A 519 -5.44 15.46 -6.33
N PRO A 520 -6.26 16.27 -5.63
CA PRO A 520 -5.80 17.09 -4.50
C PRO A 520 -5.65 16.25 -3.24
N LEU A 521 -4.65 15.36 -3.24
CA LEU A 521 -4.33 14.47 -2.13
C LEU A 521 -3.70 15.25 -0.97
N ALA A 522 -4.05 14.88 0.26
CA ALA A 522 -3.52 15.42 1.51
C ALA A 522 -2.01 15.17 1.70
N SER A 523 -1.42 14.26 0.92
CA SER A 523 0.03 14.03 0.87
C SER A 523 0.81 15.08 0.07
N GLY A 524 0.13 15.94 -0.70
CA GLY A 524 0.75 16.89 -1.64
C GLY A 524 0.86 16.42 -3.09
#